data_AF-A0A7Y5KTG3-F1
#
_entry.id   AF-A0A7Y5KTG3-F1
#
_cell.length_a   1.000
_cell.length_b   1.000
_cell.length_c   1.000
_cell.angle_alpha   90.00
_cell.angle_beta   90.00
_cell.angle_gamma   90.00
#
_symmetry.space_group_name_H-M   'P 1'
#
loop_
_entity.id
_entity.type
_entity.pdbx_description
1 polymer ?
#
loop_
_entity_poly.entity_id
_entity_poly.type
_entity_poly.pdbx_seq_one_letter_code
_entity_poly.pdbx_strand_id
1 'polypeptide(L)'
;MKLPEESPIPFEAWIELACLGPYLEERDDQRALYDYFDVTQSEFEAADRYWSATVVFSRKPEAQPRRDAYLQRSVAAVNEGADGAKARLEVLLASSGAKSSADPEPDEKPSEHDFVEEPAAPAVEQPTYLKERIAEPALREIAIAAIDPDVTLPPVPTKAPVMPFGRTPSADFLDALSTPGAGKPARSPDAEETVLASAPSGAEQTLPFRGGAASTLMLDGYAALVAELSLDANRSDVFRRFGLTDEQSLAALGRLWASRFQANPELKRRFDERLGHFKQVLTQTKGQV
;
A
#
# COMPACT_ATOMS: atom_id res chain seq x y z
N MET A 1 -21.76 13.41 11.20
CA MET A 1 -20.94 13.59 12.42
C MET A 1 -20.19 14.90 12.28
N LYS A 2 -20.22 15.77 13.29
CA LYS A 2 -19.34 16.95 13.32
C LYS A 2 -17.95 16.47 13.76
N LEU A 3 -16.91 16.83 13.01
CA LEU A 3 -15.53 16.62 13.46
C LEU A 3 -15.27 17.53 14.67
N PRO A 4 -14.50 17.08 15.67
CA PRO A 4 -14.06 17.97 16.74
C PRO A 4 -13.21 19.11 16.15
N GLU A 5 -13.23 20.28 16.79
CA GLU A 5 -12.46 21.44 16.32
C GLU A 5 -10.95 21.23 16.52
N GLU A 6 -10.58 20.47 17.54
CA GLU A 6 -9.20 20.16 17.90
C GLU A 6 -9.04 18.66 18.22
N SER A 7 -7.84 18.13 17.99
CA SER A 7 -7.51 16.74 18.34
C SER A 7 -7.13 16.64 19.82
N PRO A 8 -7.59 15.61 20.56
CA PRO A 8 -7.14 15.35 21.93
C PRO A 8 -5.66 14.92 22.01
N ILE A 9 -5.09 14.46 20.90
CA ILE A 9 -3.71 13.95 20.82
C ILE A 9 -2.89 14.82 19.85
N PRO A 10 -1.66 15.25 20.19
CA PRO A 10 -0.78 15.95 19.26
C PRO A 10 -0.45 15.08 18.05
N PHE A 11 -0.19 15.71 16.91
CA PHE A 11 0.04 15.02 15.64
C PHE A 11 1.17 13.98 15.73
N GLU A 12 2.24 14.33 16.44
CA GLU A 12 3.45 13.54 16.64
C GLU A 12 3.20 12.27 17.47
N ALA A 13 2.27 12.30 18.43
CA ALA A 13 1.87 11.09 19.14
C ALA A 13 0.89 10.26 18.32
N TRP A 14 -0.08 10.90 17.65
CA TRP A 14 -1.04 10.19 16.79
C TRP A 14 -0.35 9.42 15.66
N ILE A 15 0.63 10.02 14.97
CA ILE A 15 1.34 9.38 13.86
C ILE A 15 2.10 8.12 14.32
N GLU A 16 2.69 8.13 15.53
CA GLU A 16 3.34 6.95 16.10
C GLU A 16 2.30 5.86 16.40
N LEU A 17 1.22 6.23 17.09
CA LEU A 17 0.12 5.31 17.40
C LEU A 17 -0.49 4.68 16.15
N ALA A 18 -0.78 5.50 15.13
CA ALA A 18 -1.41 5.06 13.89
C ALA A 18 -0.48 4.19 13.02
N CYS A 19 0.83 4.46 13.04
CA CYS A 19 1.79 3.67 12.26
C CYS A 19 2.22 2.38 12.95
N LEU A 20 2.35 2.36 14.28
CA LEU A 20 2.81 1.17 15.02
C LEU A 20 1.66 0.24 15.41
N GLY A 21 0.52 0.79 15.85
CA GLY A 21 -0.61 0.03 16.38
C GLY A 21 -1.04 -1.17 15.52
N PRO A 22 -1.19 -1.02 14.18
CA PRO A 22 -1.58 -2.13 13.31
C PRO A 22 -0.59 -3.30 13.24
N TYR A 23 0.66 -3.11 13.63
CA TYR A 23 1.72 -4.13 13.61
C TYR A 23 1.93 -4.81 14.96
N LEU A 24 1.31 -4.30 16.02
CA LEU A 24 1.32 -4.91 17.34
C LEU A 24 0.14 -5.89 17.42
N GLU A 25 0.42 -7.18 17.21
CA GLU A 25 -0.59 -8.24 17.24
C GLU A 25 -1.16 -8.46 18.65
N GLU A 26 -0.33 -8.27 19.67
CA GLU A 26 -0.69 -8.46 21.06
C GLU A 26 -1.43 -7.24 21.61
N ARG A 27 -2.58 -7.46 22.25
CA ARG A 27 -3.36 -6.39 22.90
C ARG A 27 -2.58 -5.67 23.99
N ASP A 28 -1.69 -6.39 24.67
CA ASP A 28 -0.86 -5.83 25.74
C ASP A 28 0.19 -4.87 25.18
N ASP A 29 0.77 -5.16 24.01
CA ASP A 29 1.68 -4.24 23.32
C ASP A 29 0.95 -2.96 22.88
N GLN A 30 -0.27 -3.08 22.35
CA GLN A 30 -1.10 -1.92 22.01
C GLN A 30 -1.45 -1.07 23.24
N ARG A 31 -1.76 -1.73 24.36
CA ARG A 31 -2.03 -1.05 25.63
C ARG A 31 -0.78 -0.35 26.17
N ALA A 32 0.38 -1.00 26.16
CA ALA A 32 1.64 -0.40 26.56
C ALA A 32 1.99 0.82 25.72
N LEU A 33 1.70 0.76 24.41
CA LEU A 33 1.85 1.90 23.51
C LEU A 33 0.91 3.06 23.89
N TYR A 34 -0.36 2.79 24.22
CA TYR A 34 -1.30 3.79 24.71
C TYR A 34 -0.88 4.40 26.05
N ASP A 35 -0.45 3.57 27.00
CA ASP A 35 0.03 3.99 28.30
C ASP A 35 1.29 4.86 28.18
N TYR A 36 2.21 4.55 27.25
CA TYR A 36 3.40 5.37 26.98
C TYR A 36 3.06 6.79 26.54
N PHE A 37 2.00 6.97 25.75
CA PHE A 37 1.56 8.28 25.28
C PHE A 37 0.57 8.97 26.23
N ASP A 38 0.19 8.34 27.34
CA ASP A 38 -0.87 8.80 28.26
C ASP A 38 -2.19 9.06 27.51
N VAL A 39 -2.59 8.09 26.67
CA VAL A 39 -3.75 8.19 25.78
C VAL A 39 -4.69 7.02 26.02
N THR A 40 -5.98 7.29 26.19
CA THR A 40 -6.99 6.24 26.17
C THR A 40 -7.34 5.81 24.74
N GLN A 41 -7.84 4.58 24.56
CA GLN A 41 -8.31 4.11 23.26
C GLN A 41 -9.38 5.04 22.65
N SER A 42 -10.29 5.58 23.47
CA SER A 42 -11.33 6.50 23.00
C SER A 42 -10.76 7.84 22.50
N GLU A 43 -9.71 8.35 23.14
CA GLU A 43 -9.01 9.56 22.68
C GLU A 43 -8.26 9.28 21.38
N PHE A 44 -7.64 8.11 21.25
CA PHE A 44 -7.00 7.69 20.01
C PHE A 44 -8.01 7.62 18.86
N GLU A 45 -9.17 6.99 19.05
CA GLU A 45 -10.21 6.92 18.01
C GLU A 45 -10.79 8.29 17.62
N ALA A 46 -10.83 9.24 18.57
CA ALA A 46 -11.25 10.61 18.29
C ALA A 46 -10.18 11.39 17.51
N ALA A 47 -8.91 11.28 17.92
CA ALA A 47 -7.78 11.86 17.24
C ALA A 47 -7.59 11.25 15.84
N ASP A 48 -7.81 9.96 15.67
CA ASP A 48 -7.68 9.27 14.39
C ASP A 48 -8.67 9.78 13.35
N ARG A 49 -9.93 9.98 13.76
CA ARG A 49 -10.93 10.63 12.91
C ARG A 49 -10.54 12.06 12.53
N TYR A 50 -10.00 12.83 13.47
CA TYR A 50 -9.57 14.21 13.23
C TYR A 50 -8.37 14.30 12.29
N TRP A 51 -7.29 13.58 12.60
CA TRP A 51 -6.04 13.63 11.85
C TRP A 51 -6.16 12.95 10.50
N SER A 52 -6.91 11.85 10.38
CA SER A 52 -7.21 11.26 9.08
C SER A 52 -7.95 12.25 8.17
N ALA A 53 -8.98 12.94 8.69
CA ALA A 53 -9.66 14.01 7.95
C ALA A 53 -8.71 15.15 7.54
N THR A 54 -7.83 15.56 8.44
CA THR A 54 -6.94 16.71 8.26
C THR A 54 -5.75 16.42 7.35
N VAL A 55 -5.20 15.21 7.39
CA VAL A 55 -3.93 14.85 6.75
C VAL A 55 -4.17 14.09 5.45
N VAL A 56 -5.05 13.10 5.49
CA VAL A 56 -5.34 12.22 4.34
C VAL A 56 -6.29 12.91 3.37
N PHE A 57 -7.35 13.57 3.87
CA PHE A 57 -8.42 14.09 3.01
C PHE A 57 -8.33 15.59 2.69
N SER A 58 -7.63 16.40 3.50
CA SER A 58 -7.48 17.84 3.23
C SER A 58 -6.72 18.10 1.93
N ARG A 59 -7.16 19.04 1.09
CA ARG A 59 -6.37 19.51 -0.06
C ARG A 59 -5.60 20.79 0.21
N LYS A 60 -5.61 21.27 1.45
CA LYS A 60 -4.96 22.53 1.78
C LYS A 60 -3.44 22.37 1.76
N PRO A 61 -2.70 23.34 1.21
CA PRO A 61 -1.24 23.27 1.12
C PRO A 61 -0.56 23.23 2.51
N GLU A 62 -1.17 23.85 3.51
CA GLU A 62 -0.69 23.82 4.91
C GLU A 62 -0.68 22.42 5.54
N ALA A 63 -1.47 21.47 5.02
CA ALA A 63 -1.48 20.09 5.48
C ALA A 63 -0.39 19.23 4.82
N GLN A 64 0.27 19.72 3.78
CA GLN A 64 1.24 18.94 2.99
C GLN A 64 2.42 18.42 3.84
N PRO A 65 3.09 19.24 4.70
CA PRO A 65 4.20 18.73 5.49
C PRO A 65 3.79 17.60 6.45
N ARG A 66 2.60 17.68 7.03
CA ARG A 66 2.06 16.62 7.91
C ARG A 66 1.73 15.35 7.12
N ARG A 67 1.22 15.49 5.89
CA ARG A 67 0.99 14.33 5.01
C ARG A 67 2.29 13.63 4.65
N ASP A 68 3.31 14.40 4.27
CA ASP A 68 4.61 13.84 3.90
C ASP A 68 5.24 13.11 5.09
N ALA A 69 5.15 13.69 6.29
CA ALA A 69 5.58 13.02 7.53
C ALA A 69 4.81 11.71 7.78
N TYR A 70 3.47 11.72 7.67
CA TYR A 70 2.63 10.53 7.81
C TYR A 70 3.00 9.43 6.81
N LEU A 71 3.19 9.78 5.54
CA LEU A 71 3.58 8.83 4.49
C LEU A 71 4.97 8.25 4.75
N GLN A 72 5.94 9.10 5.10
CA GLN A 72 7.30 8.65 5.43
C GLN A 72 7.30 7.70 6.62
N ARG A 73 6.52 8.01 7.67
CA ARG A 73 6.40 7.16 8.86
C ARG A 73 5.71 5.84 8.56
N SER A 74 4.63 5.86 7.77
CA SER A 74 3.89 4.67 7.37
C SER A 74 4.76 3.73 6.54
N VAL A 75 5.53 4.26 5.59
CA VAL A 75 6.48 3.46 4.79
C VAL A 75 7.58 2.87 5.67
N ALA A 76 8.10 3.62 6.64
CA ALA A 76 9.07 3.09 7.61
C ALA A 76 8.48 1.93 8.41
N ALA A 77 7.26 2.08 8.96
CA ALA A 77 6.59 1.02 9.72
C ALA A 77 6.32 -0.23 8.87
N VAL A 78 5.89 -0.08 7.61
CA VAL A 78 5.72 -1.19 6.67
C VAL A 78 7.04 -1.94 6.43
N ASN A 79 8.14 -1.22 6.27
CA ASN A 79 9.45 -1.82 6.02
C ASN A 79 10.02 -2.48 7.28
N GLU A 80 9.73 -1.93 8.45
CA GLU A 80 10.11 -2.47 9.77
C GLU A 80 9.32 -3.76 10.11
N GLY A 81 8.06 -3.85 9.68
CA GLY A 81 7.19 -5.00 9.97
C GLY A 81 6.83 -5.13 11.45
N ALA A 82 6.30 -6.30 11.84
CA ALA A 82 5.91 -6.57 13.23
C ALA A 82 7.09 -6.55 14.20
N ASP A 83 8.19 -7.23 13.83
CA ASP A 83 9.40 -7.29 14.66
C ASP A 83 10.01 -5.90 14.89
N GLY A 84 10.05 -5.08 13.83
CA GLY A 84 10.56 -3.71 13.94
C GLY A 84 9.63 -2.79 14.73
N ALA A 85 8.31 -2.94 14.59
CA ALA A 85 7.35 -2.21 15.41
C ALA A 85 7.50 -2.55 16.90
N LYS A 86 7.68 -3.84 17.24
CA LYS A 86 7.92 -4.30 18.61
C LYS A 86 9.24 -3.76 19.17
N ALA A 87 10.33 -3.88 18.42
CA ALA A 87 11.62 -3.32 18.83
C ALA A 87 11.55 -1.80 19.06
N ARG A 88 10.74 -1.10 18.26
CA ARG A 88 10.52 0.34 18.44
C ARG A 88 9.72 0.66 19.69
N LEU A 89 8.66 -0.10 19.97
CA LEU A 89 7.91 0.01 21.22
C LEU A 89 8.84 -0.19 22.43
N GLU A 90 9.71 -1.20 22.40
CA GLU A 90 10.70 -1.43 23.46
C GLU A 90 11.63 -0.23 23.65
N VAL A 91 12.12 0.38 22.57
CA VAL A 91 12.96 1.59 22.63
C VAL A 91 12.18 2.77 23.23
N LEU A 92 10.91 2.96 22.85
CA LEU A 92 10.04 4.00 23.42
C LEU A 92 9.88 3.77 24.92
N LEU A 93 9.47 2.57 25.32
CA LEU A 93 9.29 2.21 26.73
C LEU A 93 10.58 2.39 27.54
N ALA A 94 11.74 1.96 27.00
CA ALA A 94 13.04 2.15 27.64
C ALA A 94 13.41 3.64 27.79
N SER A 95 13.06 4.47 26.80
CA SER A 95 13.32 5.92 26.83
C SER A 95 12.42 6.69 27.79
N SER A 96 11.23 6.17 28.11
CA SER A 96 10.28 6.83 29.02
C SER A 96 10.83 7.02 30.43
N GLY A 97 11.89 6.28 30.80
CA GLY A 97 12.38 6.26 32.17
C GLY A 97 11.34 5.77 33.17
N ALA A 98 10.21 5.20 32.70
CA ALA A 98 9.30 4.42 33.51
C ALA A 98 10.09 3.20 33.98
N LYS A 99 10.78 3.37 35.12
CA LYS A 99 11.24 2.28 35.93
C LYS A 99 10.01 1.42 36.14
N SER A 100 9.96 0.29 35.46
CA SER A 100 8.97 -0.75 35.69
C SER A 100 8.92 -0.94 37.20
N SER A 101 7.90 -0.37 37.84
CA SER A 101 7.67 -0.50 39.27
C SER A 101 6.97 -1.83 39.54
N ALA A 102 7.23 -2.84 38.71
CA ALA A 102 7.22 -4.22 39.15
C ALA A 102 8.40 -4.40 40.12
N ASP A 103 8.27 -3.78 41.29
CA ASP A 103 8.81 -4.36 42.50
C ASP A 103 8.11 -5.73 42.57
N PRO A 104 8.83 -6.85 42.36
CA PRO A 104 8.19 -8.15 42.45
C PRO A 104 7.64 -8.25 43.87
N GLU A 105 6.30 -8.19 44.01
CA GLU A 105 5.65 -8.45 45.28
C GLU A 105 6.25 -9.74 45.84
N PRO A 106 6.78 -9.71 47.08
CA PRO A 106 7.46 -10.85 47.65
C PRO A 106 6.44 -11.95 47.88
N ASP A 107 6.36 -12.89 46.94
CA ASP A 107 5.92 -14.28 47.04
C ASP A 107 5.12 -14.58 48.33
N GLU A 108 3.93 -13.99 48.43
CA GLU A 108 2.98 -14.36 49.48
C GLU A 108 2.46 -15.74 49.09
N LYS A 109 3.04 -16.75 49.77
CA LYS A 109 2.58 -18.14 49.73
C LYS A 109 1.05 -18.18 49.70
N PRO A 110 0.43 -18.85 48.71
CA PRO A 110 -1.00 -19.00 48.69
C PRO A 110 -1.43 -19.73 49.96
N SER A 111 -2.18 -19.02 50.81
CA SER A 111 -2.87 -19.65 51.94
C SER A 111 -3.87 -20.65 51.39
N GLU A 112 -3.74 -21.90 51.84
CA GLU A 112 -4.76 -22.95 51.74
C GLU A 112 -6.06 -22.45 52.38
N HIS A 113 -6.91 -21.79 51.60
CA HIS A 113 -8.30 -21.58 51.97
C HIS A 113 -9.18 -22.53 51.18
N ASP A 114 -9.86 -23.38 51.95
CA ASP A 114 -10.89 -24.36 51.58
C ASP A 114 -11.63 -24.01 50.29
N PHE A 115 -11.39 -24.83 49.28
CA PHE A 115 -12.18 -24.89 48.06
C PHE A 115 -13.52 -25.56 48.42
N VAL A 116 -14.56 -24.74 48.63
CA VAL A 116 -15.93 -25.24 48.72
C VAL A 116 -16.34 -25.73 47.34
N GLU A 117 -16.56 -27.04 47.26
CA GLU A 117 -17.00 -27.79 46.09
C GLU A 117 -18.34 -27.24 45.56
N GLU A 118 -18.27 -26.47 44.47
CA GLU A 118 -19.44 -25.97 43.74
C GLU A 118 -20.05 -27.10 42.90
N PRO A 119 -21.36 -27.38 43.00
CA PRO A 119 -21.98 -28.53 42.36
C PRO A 119 -22.04 -28.38 40.83
N ALA A 120 -21.63 -29.45 40.15
CA ALA A 120 -21.55 -29.60 38.71
C ALA A 120 -22.82 -29.13 37.98
N ALA A 121 -22.64 -28.17 37.06
CA ALA A 121 -23.64 -27.82 36.07
C ALA A 121 -23.81 -28.96 35.04
N PRO A 122 -25.05 -29.23 34.57
CA PRO A 122 -25.31 -30.29 33.61
C PRO A 122 -24.70 -29.99 32.23
N ALA A 123 -24.14 -31.04 31.63
CA ALA A 123 -23.50 -31.02 30.32
C ALA A 123 -24.45 -30.49 29.23
N VAL A 124 -24.06 -29.37 28.62
CA VAL A 124 -24.68 -28.86 27.40
C VAL A 124 -24.11 -29.67 26.24
N GLU A 125 -24.93 -30.54 25.65
CA GLU A 125 -24.62 -31.28 24.43
C GLU A 125 -24.31 -30.29 23.29
N GLN A 126 -23.07 -30.31 22.81
CA GLN A 126 -22.70 -29.53 21.63
C GLN A 126 -23.29 -30.18 20.37
N PRO A 127 -23.95 -29.39 19.51
CA PRO A 127 -24.51 -29.89 18.25
C PRO A 127 -23.44 -30.46 17.31
N THR A 128 -23.54 -31.75 17.04
CA THR A 128 -22.65 -32.52 16.17
C THR A 128 -23.04 -32.34 14.69
N TYR A 129 -22.81 -31.15 14.12
CA TYR A 129 -23.00 -30.95 12.68
C TYR A 129 -21.81 -30.18 12.09
N LEU A 130 -20.72 -30.89 11.81
CA LEU A 130 -19.70 -30.54 10.81
C LEU A 130 -18.64 -31.66 10.77
N LYS A 131 -19.08 -32.87 10.42
CA LYS A 131 -18.20 -34.00 10.05
C LYS A 131 -18.61 -34.52 8.68
N GLU A 132 -18.55 -33.67 7.66
CA GLU A 132 -18.58 -34.14 6.28
C GLU A 132 -17.49 -33.48 5.44
N ARG A 133 -16.53 -34.33 5.07
CA ARG A 133 -15.79 -34.36 3.80
C ARG A 133 -15.01 -33.11 3.41
N ILE A 134 -13.73 -33.10 3.80
CA ILE A 134 -12.67 -32.60 2.93
C ILE A 134 -11.79 -33.81 2.60
N ALA A 135 -11.87 -34.27 1.36
CA ALA A 135 -10.95 -35.26 0.82
C ALA A 135 -9.58 -34.58 0.62
N GLU A 136 -8.54 -35.12 1.24
CA GLU A 136 -7.15 -34.70 1.04
C GLU A 136 -6.73 -34.92 -0.43
N PRO A 137 -6.31 -33.87 -1.16
CA PRO A 137 -5.55 -34.07 -2.39
C PRO A 137 -4.10 -34.38 -2.04
N ALA A 138 -3.60 -35.47 -2.60
CA ALA A 138 -2.22 -35.94 -2.48
C ALA A 138 -1.20 -34.82 -2.77
N LEU A 139 -0.35 -34.55 -1.79
CA LEU A 139 0.86 -33.72 -1.91
C LEU A 139 1.79 -34.37 -2.94
N ARG A 140 2.01 -33.70 -4.08
CA ARG A 140 3.14 -33.98 -4.95
C ARG A 140 4.32 -33.16 -4.46
N GLU A 141 5.33 -33.83 -3.92
CA GLU A 141 6.64 -33.25 -3.61
C GLU A 141 7.23 -32.62 -4.88
N ILE A 142 7.41 -31.29 -4.86
CA ILE A 142 8.20 -30.59 -5.85
C ILE A 142 9.63 -30.56 -5.31
N ALA A 143 10.48 -31.41 -5.86
CA ALA A 143 11.91 -31.39 -5.60
C ALA A 143 12.50 -30.05 -6.06
N ILE A 144 12.91 -29.22 -5.10
CA ILE A 144 13.66 -27.99 -5.35
C ILE A 144 15.10 -28.42 -5.65
N ALA A 145 15.51 -28.35 -6.91
CA ALA A 145 16.89 -28.57 -7.31
C ALA A 145 17.78 -27.52 -6.64
N ALA A 146 18.82 -27.98 -5.94
CA ALA A 146 19.80 -27.14 -5.26
C ALA A 146 20.45 -26.15 -6.24
N ILE A 147 20.32 -24.86 -5.95
CA ILE A 147 21.00 -23.79 -6.66
C ILE A 147 22.46 -23.77 -6.18
N ASP A 148 23.38 -23.92 -7.12
CA ASP A 148 24.82 -23.90 -6.92
C ASP A 148 25.27 -22.53 -6.38
N PRO A 149 25.85 -22.44 -5.16
CA PRO A 149 26.20 -21.17 -4.54
C PRO A 149 27.43 -20.48 -5.15
N ASP A 150 28.08 -21.04 -6.18
CA ASP A 150 29.37 -20.53 -6.69
C ASP A 150 29.28 -19.74 -8.01
N VAL A 151 28.09 -19.26 -8.40
CA VAL A 151 27.93 -18.39 -9.58
C VAL A 151 28.25 -16.94 -9.20
N THR A 152 29.53 -16.58 -9.31
CA THR A 152 30.02 -15.22 -9.17
C THR A 152 29.54 -14.35 -10.34
N LEU A 153 28.63 -13.41 -10.07
CA LEU A 153 28.17 -12.42 -11.04
C LEU A 153 29.31 -11.43 -11.38
N PRO A 154 29.51 -11.06 -12.66
CA PRO A 154 30.54 -10.12 -13.06
C PRO A 154 30.26 -8.70 -12.52
N PRO A 155 31.32 -7.89 -12.26
CA PRO A 155 31.16 -6.55 -11.72
C PRO A 155 30.42 -5.62 -12.68
N VAL A 156 29.34 -5.02 -12.21
CA VAL A 156 28.54 -4.03 -12.96
C VAL A 156 29.30 -2.70 -13.01
N PRO A 157 29.59 -2.13 -14.20
CA PRO A 157 30.27 -0.86 -14.31
C PRO A 157 29.36 0.30 -13.84
N THR A 158 29.71 0.91 -12.71
CA THR A 158 29.08 2.10 -12.14
C THR A 158 29.48 3.36 -12.91
N LYS A 159 28.91 3.58 -14.09
CA LYS A 159 28.97 4.90 -14.74
C LYS A 159 27.55 5.46 -14.82
N ALA A 160 27.21 6.28 -13.82
CA ALA A 160 25.91 6.96 -13.79
C ALA A 160 25.78 7.86 -15.02
N PRO A 161 24.70 7.73 -15.83
CA PRO A 161 24.43 8.66 -16.92
C PRO A 161 24.14 10.04 -16.34
N VAL A 162 24.85 11.05 -16.83
CA VAL A 162 24.59 12.46 -16.53
C VAL A 162 23.22 12.81 -17.10
N MET A 163 22.24 13.01 -16.22
CA MET A 163 20.88 13.41 -16.62
C MET A 163 20.90 14.86 -17.16
N PRO A 164 20.30 15.15 -18.33
CA PRO A 164 20.32 16.48 -18.95
C PRO A 164 19.44 17.53 -18.24
N PHE A 165 18.76 17.17 -17.15
CA PHE A 165 17.89 18.06 -16.36
C PHE A 165 18.51 18.41 -15.01
N GLY A 166 19.73 18.95 -15.04
CA GLY A 166 20.32 19.57 -13.86
C GLY A 166 19.40 20.67 -13.31
N ARG A 167 19.27 20.73 -11.98
CA ARG A 167 18.37 21.62 -11.22
C ARG A 167 18.64 23.12 -11.34
N THR A 168 19.43 23.54 -12.32
CA THR A 168 19.74 24.94 -12.60
C THR A 168 19.06 25.33 -13.91
N PRO A 169 18.03 26.20 -13.89
CA PRO A 169 17.47 26.74 -15.13
C PRO A 169 18.58 27.42 -15.94
N SER A 170 18.58 27.21 -17.26
CA SER A 170 19.54 27.86 -18.14
C SER A 170 19.37 29.38 -18.08
N ALA A 171 20.46 30.13 -18.26
CA ALA A 171 20.45 31.59 -18.23
C ALA A 171 19.43 32.17 -19.24
N ASP A 172 19.28 31.55 -20.41
CA ASP A 172 18.32 31.94 -21.44
C ASP A 172 16.85 31.86 -20.96
N PHE A 173 16.54 30.90 -20.09
CA PHE A 173 15.20 30.76 -19.52
C PHE A 173 14.88 31.88 -18.53
N LEU A 174 15.86 32.29 -17.72
CA LEU A 174 15.70 33.40 -16.79
C LEU A 174 15.62 34.76 -17.52
N ASP A 175 16.30 34.89 -18.66
CA ASP A 175 16.26 36.11 -19.49
C ASP A 175 14.90 36.26 -20.20
N ALA A 176 14.31 35.15 -20.65
CA ALA A 176 12.97 35.13 -21.23
C ALA A 176 11.87 35.54 -20.24
N LEU A 177 12.03 35.21 -18.94
CA LEU A 177 11.09 35.62 -17.89
C LEU A 177 11.23 37.08 -17.47
N SER A 178 12.39 37.68 -17.74
CA SER A 178 12.71 39.06 -17.32
C SER A 178 12.36 40.10 -18.38
N THR A 179 11.87 39.68 -19.56
CA THR A 179 11.52 40.59 -20.66
C THR A 179 10.10 41.18 -20.44
N PRO A 180 9.96 42.46 -20.08
CA PRO A 180 8.65 43.08 -19.87
C PRO A 180 8.10 43.54 -21.22
N GLY A 181 7.14 42.80 -21.81
CA GLY A 181 6.43 43.30 -23.00
C GLY A 181 5.96 42.30 -24.05
N ALA A 182 5.75 41.02 -23.75
CA ALA A 182 5.14 40.10 -24.72
C ALA A 182 3.64 40.39 -24.86
N GLY A 183 3.29 41.03 -25.97
CA GLY A 183 1.98 41.61 -26.27
C GLY A 183 0.81 40.63 -26.31
N LYS A 184 -0.35 41.19 -25.98
CA LYS A 184 -1.70 40.66 -26.24
C LYS A 184 -1.81 40.12 -27.67
N PRO A 185 -2.29 38.88 -27.91
CA PRO A 185 -2.63 38.45 -29.26
C PRO A 185 -3.82 39.27 -29.77
N ALA A 186 -3.60 39.99 -30.87
CA ALA A 186 -4.62 40.75 -31.57
C ALA A 186 -5.61 39.79 -32.24
N ARG A 187 -6.90 40.08 -32.05
CA ARG A 187 -8.04 39.38 -32.62
C ARG A 187 -8.28 39.96 -34.03
N SER A 188 -7.94 39.24 -35.09
CA SER A 188 -8.37 39.58 -36.45
C SER A 188 -9.83 39.12 -36.67
N PRO A 189 -10.71 39.96 -37.22
CA PRO A 189 -11.95 39.54 -37.86
C PRO A 189 -11.72 39.35 -39.38
N ASP A 190 -12.64 38.63 -40.02
CA ASP A 190 -12.77 38.34 -41.45
C ASP A 190 -11.89 37.25 -42.07
N ALA A 191 -12.49 36.06 -42.15
CA ALA A 191 -12.47 35.22 -43.36
C ALA A 191 -13.71 34.32 -43.34
N GLU A 192 -14.73 34.68 -44.12
CA GLU A 192 -15.78 33.76 -44.55
C GLU A 192 -15.15 32.75 -45.53
N GLU A 193 -15.02 31.49 -45.15
CA GLU A 193 -14.82 30.40 -46.11
C GLU A 193 -15.48 29.11 -45.61
N THR A 194 -16.30 28.56 -46.49
CA THR A 194 -17.16 27.40 -46.27
C THR A 194 -16.38 26.13 -46.57
N VAL A 195 -16.12 25.25 -45.58
CA VAL A 195 -15.70 23.86 -45.84
C VAL A 195 -16.33 22.87 -44.86
N LEU A 196 -17.18 22.03 -45.45
CA LEU A 196 -17.55 20.64 -45.17
C LEU A 196 -16.94 19.91 -43.95
N ALA A 197 -17.85 19.27 -43.21
CA ALA A 197 -17.77 17.94 -42.62
C ALA A 197 -16.37 17.34 -42.35
N SER A 198 -16.04 17.24 -41.06
CA SER A 198 -15.22 16.14 -40.55
C SER A 198 -15.79 15.68 -39.21
N ALA A 199 -16.18 14.41 -39.20
CA ALA A 199 -16.63 13.68 -38.03
C ALA A 199 -15.54 13.67 -36.95
N PRO A 200 -15.88 13.67 -35.65
CA PRO A 200 -14.93 13.35 -34.60
C PRO A 200 -14.61 11.84 -34.66
N SER A 201 -13.67 11.48 -35.53
CA SER A 201 -12.98 10.19 -35.48
C SER A 201 -11.88 10.28 -34.42
N GLY A 202 -11.90 9.35 -33.46
CA GLY A 202 -10.84 9.23 -32.45
C GLY A 202 -11.26 9.56 -31.02
N ALA A 203 -12.46 9.16 -30.59
CA ALA A 203 -12.65 8.87 -29.18
C ALA A 203 -11.84 7.59 -28.86
N GLU A 204 -10.54 7.74 -28.61
CA GLU A 204 -9.82 6.76 -27.81
C GLU A 204 -10.64 6.62 -26.52
N GLN A 205 -11.34 5.50 -26.37
CA GLN A 205 -11.92 5.09 -25.10
C GLN A 205 -10.73 4.93 -24.15
N THR A 206 -10.37 6.04 -23.50
CA THR A 206 -9.44 6.08 -22.40
C THR A 206 -10.11 5.31 -21.27
N LEU A 207 -9.76 4.02 -21.18
CA LEU A 207 -10.15 3.18 -20.06
C LEU A 207 -9.85 3.93 -18.74
N PRO A 208 -10.71 3.83 -17.72
CA PRO A 208 -10.68 4.68 -16.52
C PRO A 208 -9.46 4.44 -15.59
N PHE A 209 -8.41 3.77 -16.06
CA PHE A 209 -7.28 3.30 -15.26
C PHE A 209 -6.02 4.18 -15.36
N ARG A 210 -6.07 5.30 -16.10
CA ARG A 210 -4.91 6.13 -16.38
C ARG A 210 -4.62 7.11 -15.22
N GLY A 211 -3.91 6.67 -14.18
CA GLY A 211 -3.39 7.62 -13.17
C GLY A 211 -2.88 7.11 -11.81
N GLY A 212 -2.92 5.79 -11.51
CA GLY A 212 -2.37 5.27 -10.25
C GLY A 212 -0.90 4.89 -10.36
N ALA A 213 -0.09 5.13 -9.32
CA ALA A 213 1.24 4.55 -9.20
C ALA A 213 1.16 3.01 -9.35
N ALA A 214 2.18 2.38 -9.95
CA ALA A 214 2.21 0.95 -10.24
C ALA A 214 1.90 0.03 -9.02
N SER A 215 2.07 0.54 -7.80
CA SER A 215 1.71 -0.12 -6.53
C SER A 215 0.19 -0.25 -6.27
N THR A 216 -0.65 0.37 -7.10
CA THR A 216 -2.12 0.45 -6.91
C THR A 216 -2.92 -0.21 -8.03
N LEU A 217 -2.30 -1.03 -8.88
CA LEU A 217 -3.06 -1.83 -9.84
C LEU A 217 -3.98 -2.79 -9.08
N MET A 218 -5.30 -2.64 -9.29
CA MET A 218 -6.29 -3.59 -8.80
C MET A 218 -6.13 -4.95 -9.50
N LEU A 219 -6.71 -6.01 -8.92
CA LEU A 219 -6.65 -7.38 -9.45
C LEU A 219 -6.99 -7.46 -10.94
N ASP A 220 -8.08 -6.80 -11.35
CA ASP A 220 -8.54 -6.79 -12.74
C ASP A 220 -7.53 -6.08 -13.67
N GLY A 221 -6.89 -5.01 -13.20
CA GLY A 221 -5.84 -4.30 -13.94
C GLY A 221 -4.58 -5.13 -14.12
N TYR A 222 -4.17 -5.87 -13.09
CA TYR A 222 -3.03 -6.78 -13.19
C TYR A 222 -3.33 -7.97 -14.12
N ALA A 223 -4.54 -8.55 -14.06
CA ALA A 223 -4.95 -9.61 -14.98
C ALA A 223 -4.98 -9.14 -16.44
N ALA A 224 -5.49 -7.94 -16.71
CA ALA A 224 -5.48 -7.34 -18.04
C ALA A 224 -4.06 -7.12 -18.56
N LEU A 225 -3.15 -6.60 -17.73
CA LEU A 225 -1.73 -6.42 -18.08
C LEU A 225 -1.07 -7.74 -18.50
N VAL A 226 -1.23 -8.80 -17.70
CA VAL A 226 -0.64 -10.12 -17.99
C VAL A 226 -1.28 -10.73 -19.25
N ALA A 227 -2.58 -10.54 -19.47
CA ALA A 227 -3.25 -10.98 -20.69
C ALA A 227 -2.66 -10.29 -21.94
N GLU A 228 -2.50 -8.98 -21.92
CA GLU A 228 -1.94 -8.23 -23.05
C GLU A 228 -0.48 -8.62 -23.34
N LEU A 229 0.37 -8.72 -22.31
CA LEU A 229 1.76 -9.14 -22.47
C LEU A 229 1.91 -10.56 -23.04
N SER A 230 0.89 -11.41 -22.88
CA SER A 230 0.90 -12.77 -23.43
C SER A 230 0.52 -12.85 -24.91
N LEU A 231 -0.14 -11.82 -25.44
CA LEU A 231 -0.68 -11.79 -26.81
C LEU A 231 -0.04 -10.73 -27.70
N ASP A 232 0.71 -9.78 -27.14
CA ASP A 232 1.31 -8.67 -27.89
C ASP A 232 2.84 -8.78 -27.97
N ALA A 233 3.38 -8.46 -29.15
CA ALA A 233 4.82 -8.39 -29.37
C ALA A 233 5.38 -7.03 -28.90
N ASN A 234 4.56 -5.98 -28.85
CA ASN A 234 5.03 -4.63 -28.53
C ASN A 234 4.88 -4.31 -27.03
N ARG A 235 5.83 -4.80 -26.23
CA ARG A 235 5.82 -4.63 -24.77
C ARG A 235 5.89 -3.17 -24.30
N SER A 236 6.59 -2.29 -25.01
CA SER A 236 6.74 -0.89 -24.61
C SER A 236 5.40 -0.13 -24.63
N ASP A 237 4.55 -0.42 -25.61
CA ASP A 237 3.20 0.14 -25.68
C ASP A 237 2.30 -0.37 -24.56
N VAL A 238 2.40 -1.66 -24.22
CA VAL A 238 1.69 -2.22 -23.06
C VAL A 238 2.16 -1.52 -21.78
N PHE A 239 3.46 -1.40 -21.54
CA PHE A 239 4.01 -0.75 -20.35
C PHE A 239 3.53 0.70 -20.21
N ARG A 240 3.57 1.47 -21.31
CA ARG A 240 3.07 2.86 -21.32
C ARG A 240 1.58 2.96 -20.98
N ARG A 241 0.74 2.02 -21.43
CA ARG A 241 -0.70 2.01 -21.10
C ARG A 241 -0.98 1.71 -19.64
N PHE A 242 -0.19 0.82 -19.04
CA PHE A 242 -0.33 0.43 -17.63
C PHE A 242 0.52 1.26 -16.67
N GLY A 243 1.21 2.30 -17.15
CA GLY A 243 2.04 3.19 -16.32
C GLY A 243 3.31 2.52 -15.79
N LEU A 244 3.82 1.49 -16.47
CA LEU A 244 5.10 0.86 -16.16
C LEU A 244 6.22 1.52 -16.97
N THR A 245 7.37 1.72 -16.34
CA THR A 245 8.54 2.33 -16.97
C THR A 245 9.41 1.31 -17.69
N ASP A 246 9.53 0.11 -17.12
CA ASP A 246 10.52 -0.89 -17.52
C ASP A 246 10.18 -2.30 -17.03
N GLU A 247 10.94 -3.28 -17.50
CA GLU A 247 10.81 -4.69 -17.13
C GLU A 247 11.06 -4.92 -15.62
N GLN A 248 11.92 -4.10 -15.00
CA GLN A 248 12.18 -4.18 -13.56
C GLN A 248 10.93 -3.85 -12.74
N SER A 249 10.15 -2.86 -13.17
CA SER A 249 8.86 -2.53 -12.56
C SER A 249 7.85 -3.67 -12.70
N LEU A 250 7.82 -4.34 -13.87
CA LEU A 250 6.99 -5.52 -14.07
C LEU A 250 7.38 -6.67 -13.12
N ALA A 251 8.69 -6.93 -12.98
CA ALA A 251 9.20 -7.97 -12.09
C ALA A 251 8.91 -7.67 -10.60
N ALA A 252 9.03 -6.40 -10.19
CA ALA A 252 8.65 -5.97 -8.84
C ALA A 252 7.14 -6.17 -8.59
N LEU A 253 6.30 -5.79 -9.54
CA LEU A 253 4.85 -6.00 -9.48
C LEU A 253 4.49 -7.50 -9.41
N GLY A 254 5.18 -8.34 -10.20
CA GLY A 254 5.03 -9.79 -10.17
C GLY A 254 5.34 -10.42 -8.82
N ARG A 255 6.43 -9.99 -8.16
CA ARG A 255 6.79 -10.47 -6.80
C ARG A 255 5.75 -10.07 -5.75
N LEU A 256 5.23 -8.85 -5.82
CA LEU A 256 4.19 -8.37 -4.92
C LEU A 256 2.91 -9.22 -5.06
N TRP A 257 2.46 -9.47 -6.28
CA TRP A 257 1.28 -10.31 -6.51
C TRP A 257 1.50 -11.78 -6.16
N ALA A 258 2.70 -12.32 -6.39
CA ALA A 258 3.05 -13.67 -5.99
C ALA A 258 2.91 -13.86 -4.47
N SER A 259 3.41 -12.91 -3.67
CA SER A 259 3.24 -12.93 -2.20
C SER A 259 1.76 -12.87 -1.80
N ARG A 260 0.95 -12.01 -2.44
CA ARG A 260 -0.50 -11.94 -2.19
C ARG A 260 -1.24 -13.23 -2.55
N PHE A 261 -0.86 -13.90 -3.63
CA PHE A 261 -1.45 -15.18 -4.02
C PHE A 261 -1.08 -16.33 -3.10
N GLN A 262 0.13 -16.31 -2.52
CA GLN A 262 0.53 -17.27 -1.49
C GLN A 262 -0.29 -17.08 -0.21
N ALA A 263 -0.50 -15.84 0.22
CA ALA A 263 -1.30 -15.54 1.40
C ALA A 263 -2.81 -15.80 1.20
N ASN A 264 -3.32 -15.68 -0.03
CA ASN A 264 -4.74 -15.83 -0.33
C ASN A 264 -4.99 -16.63 -1.62
N PRO A 265 -5.21 -17.96 -1.52
CA PRO A 265 -5.48 -18.83 -2.68
C PRO A 265 -6.76 -18.48 -3.44
N GLU A 266 -7.78 -17.95 -2.77
CA GLU A 266 -9.04 -17.50 -3.39
C GLU A 266 -8.81 -16.30 -4.32
N LEU A 267 -7.92 -15.39 -3.92
CA LEU A 267 -7.50 -14.26 -4.76
C LEU A 267 -6.85 -14.75 -6.06
N LYS A 268 -6.02 -15.80 -5.98
CA LYS A 268 -5.39 -16.42 -7.15
C LYS A 268 -6.44 -17.05 -8.08
N ARG A 269 -7.44 -17.75 -7.55
CA ARG A 269 -8.53 -18.31 -8.37
C ARG A 269 -9.26 -17.21 -9.16
N ARG A 270 -9.61 -16.10 -8.49
CA ARG A 270 -10.24 -14.94 -9.15
C ARG A 270 -9.34 -14.31 -10.21
N PHE A 271 -8.03 -14.22 -9.95
CA PHE A 271 -7.06 -13.77 -10.95
C PHE A 271 -7.08 -14.66 -12.19
N ASP A 272 -7.01 -15.99 -12.01
CA ASP A 272 -6.98 -16.96 -13.10
C ASP A 272 -8.27 -16.88 -13.97
N GLU A 273 -9.43 -16.73 -13.34
CA GLU A 273 -10.72 -16.51 -14.02
C GLU A 273 -10.73 -15.21 -14.86
N ARG A 274 -10.29 -14.09 -14.26
CA ARG A 274 -10.21 -12.79 -14.94
C ARG A 274 -9.20 -12.81 -16.09
N LEU A 275 -8.05 -13.45 -15.89
CA LEU A 275 -7.01 -13.61 -16.90
C LEU A 275 -7.56 -14.37 -18.12
N GLY A 276 -8.29 -15.45 -17.90
CA GLY A 276 -8.95 -16.21 -18.97
C GLY A 276 -9.95 -15.37 -19.76
N HIS A 277 -10.81 -14.62 -19.06
CA HIS A 277 -11.77 -13.71 -19.68
C HIS A 277 -11.09 -12.64 -20.56
N PHE A 278 -10.05 -11.97 -20.05
CA PHE A 278 -9.34 -10.94 -20.82
C PHE A 278 -8.61 -11.51 -22.04
N LYS A 279 -7.97 -12.68 -21.93
CA LYS A 279 -7.35 -13.35 -23.07
C LYS A 279 -8.37 -13.67 -24.17
N GLN A 280 -9.55 -14.16 -23.80
CA GLN A 280 -10.62 -14.43 -24.75
C GLN A 280 -11.07 -13.16 -25.48
N VAL A 281 -11.35 -12.07 -24.75
CA VAL A 281 -11.75 -10.78 -25.34
C VAL A 281 -10.68 -10.25 -26.29
N LEU A 282 -9.40 -10.24 -25.87
CA LEU A 282 -8.30 -9.74 -26.71
C LEU A 282 -8.10 -10.57 -27.98
N THR A 283 -8.34 -11.88 -27.91
CA THR A 283 -8.23 -12.78 -29.08
C THR A 283 -9.37 -12.53 -30.07
N GLN A 284 -10.59 -12.31 -29.57
CA GLN A 284 -11.74 -11.95 -30.41
C GLN A 284 -11.54 -10.60 -31.11
N THR A 285 -11.04 -9.59 -30.40
CA THR A 285 -10.78 -8.26 -30.97
C THR A 285 -9.66 -8.28 -32.01
N LYS A 286 -8.56 -9.01 -31.76
CA LYS A 286 -7.45 -9.12 -32.73
C LYS A 286 -7.81 -9.87 -34.00
N GLY A 287 -8.78 -10.78 -33.97
CA GLY A 287 -9.24 -11.51 -35.15
C GLY A 287 -10.17 -10.72 -36.08
N GLN A 288 -10.62 -9.54 -35.67
CA GLN A 288 -11.53 -8.68 -36.45
C GLN A 288 -10.81 -7.54 -37.20
N VAL A 289 -9.50 -7.35 -36.98
CA VAL A 289 -8.66 -6.32 -37.61
C VAL A 289 -7.83 -6.94 -38.71
#